data_AF-A0A1Y2DVT5-F1
#
_entry.id   AF-A0A1Y2DVT5-F1
#
_cell.length_a   1.000
_cell.length_b   1.000
_cell.length_c   1.000
_cell.angle_alpha   90.00
_cell.angle_beta   90.00
_cell.angle_gamma   90.00
#
_symmetry.space_group_name_H-M   'P 1'
#
loop_
_entity.id
_entity.type
_entity.pdbx_description
1 polymer ?
#
loop_
_entity_poly.entity_id
_entity_poly.type
_entity_poly.pdbx_seq_one_letter_code
_entity_poly.pdbx_strand_id
1 'polypeptide(L)'
;LNATDETSLQQSFARVAEWILRQQPWSDYIKMAVDDRDIKMITKAVKRWFDDPRNDRWLLVYDNYDNPKLNSANQRDESTKGTTGSKVEGDTSQADIPTSKAYDIRPFFPDCYQGAIIVTTRSSTVKLGKTVQLEKPRNLDDSLEILALTSHQHSLENGEVVATINVK
;
A
#
# COMPACT_ATOMS: atom_id res chain seq x y z
N LEU A 1 -2.83 4.18 4.73
CA LEU A 1 -3.19 2.74 4.74
C LEU A 1 -1.92 1.94 4.55
N ASN A 2 -1.70 0.89 5.34
CA ASN A 2 -0.51 0.05 5.20
C ASN A 2 -0.70 -0.95 4.05
N ALA A 3 0.03 -0.79 2.97
CA ALA A 3 -0.04 -1.61 1.76
C ALA A 3 1.09 -2.66 1.65
N THR A 4 1.77 -2.98 2.76
CA THR A 4 2.87 -3.97 2.79
C THR A 4 2.45 -5.35 2.25
N ASP A 5 1.27 -5.82 2.62
CA ASP A 5 0.62 -7.03 2.13
C ASP A 5 -0.91 -6.88 2.23
N GLU A 6 -1.64 -7.78 1.57
CA GLU A 6 -3.10 -7.72 1.46
C GLU A 6 -3.78 -7.71 2.84
N THR A 7 -3.29 -8.51 3.79
CA THR A 7 -3.80 -8.58 5.16
C THR A 7 -3.60 -7.26 5.92
N SER A 8 -2.41 -6.67 5.84
CA SER A 8 -2.12 -5.38 6.47
C SER A 8 -3.01 -4.25 5.92
N LEU A 9 -3.31 -4.33 4.62
CA LEU A 9 -4.19 -3.37 3.97
C LEU A 9 -5.64 -3.55 4.42
N GLN A 10 -6.13 -4.78 4.44
CA GLN A 10 -7.47 -5.12 4.93
C GLN A 10 -7.67 -4.66 6.39
N GLN A 11 -6.69 -4.85 7.26
CA GLN A 11 -6.73 -4.32 8.64
C GLN A 11 -6.75 -2.80 8.68
N SER A 12 -6.04 -2.13 7.77
CA SER A 12 -6.10 -0.67 7.65
C SER A 12 -7.51 -0.21 7.25
N PHE A 13 -8.19 -0.93 6.34
CA PHE A 13 -9.59 -0.68 5.98
C PHE A 13 -10.54 -0.85 7.17
N ALA A 14 -10.34 -1.87 8.01
CA ALA A 14 -11.14 -2.03 9.22
C ALA A 14 -11.01 -0.84 10.18
N ARG A 15 -9.78 -0.31 10.36
CA ARG A 15 -9.57 0.93 11.15
C ARG A 15 -10.24 2.14 10.52
N VAL A 16 -10.26 2.24 9.19
CA VAL A 16 -11.00 3.31 8.49
C VAL A 16 -12.51 3.16 8.73
N ALA A 17 -13.06 1.94 8.67
CA ALA A 17 -14.47 1.70 8.94
C ALA A 17 -14.86 2.15 10.36
N GLU A 18 -14.04 1.78 11.37
CA GLU A 18 -14.22 2.27 12.74
C GLU A 18 -14.15 3.79 12.83
N TRP A 19 -13.21 4.42 12.14
CA TRP A 19 -13.09 5.87 12.10
C TRP A 19 -14.32 6.52 11.45
N ILE A 20 -14.80 6.00 10.32
CA ILE A 20 -16.01 6.51 9.65
C ILE A 20 -17.21 6.40 10.60
N LEU A 21 -17.39 5.27 11.29
CA LEU A 21 -18.50 5.10 12.24
C LEU A 21 -18.45 6.10 13.40
N ARG A 22 -17.25 6.48 13.86
CA ARG A 22 -17.09 7.52 14.88
C ARG A 22 -17.53 8.89 14.38
N GLN A 23 -17.31 9.20 13.11
CA GLN A 23 -17.68 10.50 12.50
C GLN A 23 -19.13 10.52 12.00
N GLN A 24 -19.63 9.39 11.51
CA GLN A 24 -20.96 9.22 10.92
C GLN A 24 -21.64 7.97 11.50
N PRO A 25 -22.17 8.04 12.73
CA PRO A 25 -22.76 6.88 13.41
C PRO A 25 -24.00 6.30 12.72
N TRP A 26 -24.61 7.05 11.81
CA TRP A 26 -25.79 6.66 11.02
C TRP A 26 -25.46 5.83 9.77
N SER A 27 -24.19 5.45 9.56
CA SER A 27 -23.81 4.63 8.41
C SER A 27 -24.12 3.14 8.64
N ASP A 28 -25.38 2.76 8.46
CA ASP A 28 -25.87 1.40 8.75
C ASP A 28 -25.10 0.31 8.00
N TYR A 29 -24.72 0.56 6.75
CA TYR A 29 -24.00 -0.42 5.94
C TYR A 29 -22.56 -0.65 6.40
N ILE A 30 -21.90 0.36 6.96
CA ILE A 30 -20.57 0.19 7.57
C ILE A 30 -20.72 -0.51 8.91
N LYS A 31 -21.75 -0.14 9.68
CA LYS A 31 -22.01 -0.74 10.99
C LYS A 31 -22.25 -2.25 10.86
N MET A 32 -23.14 -2.67 9.95
CA MET A 32 -23.38 -4.09 9.66
C MET A 32 -22.09 -4.82 9.28
N ALA A 33 -21.29 -4.25 8.37
CA ALA A 33 -20.04 -4.89 7.94
C ALA A 33 -19.03 -5.07 9.10
N VAL A 34 -18.94 -4.08 10.00
CA VAL A 34 -18.08 -4.13 11.19
C VAL A 34 -18.60 -5.14 12.21
N ASP A 35 -19.91 -5.14 12.48
CA ASP A 35 -20.57 -6.04 13.42
C ASP A 35 -20.42 -7.52 12.98
N ASP A 36 -20.58 -7.79 11.69
CA ASP A 36 -20.39 -9.13 11.09
C ASP A 36 -18.92 -9.57 11.05
N ARG A 37 -17.98 -8.65 11.33
CA ARG A 37 -16.52 -8.87 11.28
C ARG A 37 -16.02 -9.44 9.95
N ASP A 38 -16.79 -9.26 8.88
CA ASP A 38 -16.42 -9.70 7.53
C ASP A 38 -15.54 -8.63 6.87
N ILE A 39 -14.23 -8.89 6.84
CA ILE A 39 -13.22 -8.03 6.24
C ILE A 39 -13.55 -7.67 4.78
N LYS A 40 -14.14 -8.58 4.00
CA LYS A 40 -14.50 -8.32 2.60
C LYS A 40 -15.67 -7.36 2.53
N MET A 41 -16.67 -7.51 3.41
CA MET A 41 -17.76 -6.55 3.53
C MET A 41 -17.27 -5.19 4.02
N ILE A 42 -16.39 -5.16 5.00
CA ILE A 42 -15.76 -3.94 5.52
C ILE A 42 -15.05 -3.19 4.39
N THR A 43 -14.24 -3.90 3.60
CA THR A 43 -13.52 -3.31 2.46
C THR A 43 -14.51 -2.70 1.46
N LYS A 44 -15.56 -3.44 1.08
CA LYS A 44 -16.61 -2.95 0.17
C LYS A 44 -17.36 -1.76 0.74
N ALA A 45 -17.68 -1.77 2.04
CA ALA A 45 -18.41 -0.70 2.71
C ALA A 45 -17.58 0.59 2.74
N VAL A 46 -16.29 0.49 3.07
CA VAL A 46 -15.38 1.64 3.06
C VAL A 46 -15.17 2.16 1.64
N LYS A 47 -15.01 1.29 0.62
CA LYS A 47 -14.99 1.73 -0.79
C LYS A 47 -16.26 2.50 -1.15
N ARG A 48 -17.42 1.93 -0.84
CA ARG A 48 -18.72 2.57 -1.07
C ARG A 48 -18.84 3.93 -0.39
N TRP A 49 -18.23 4.10 0.79
CA TRP A 49 -18.16 5.38 1.46
C TRP A 49 -17.33 6.39 0.66
N PHE A 50 -16.14 6.01 0.17
CA PHE A 50 -15.35 6.88 -0.71
C PHE A 50 -16.06 7.21 -2.02
N ASP A 51 -16.88 6.29 -2.53
CA ASP A 51 -17.63 6.45 -3.79
C ASP A 51 -18.93 7.25 -3.64
N ASP A 52 -19.33 7.59 -2.41
CA ASP A 52 -20.52 8.41 -2.16
C ASP A 52 -20.28 9.84 -2.68
N PRO A 53 -21.16 10.41 -3.52
CA PRO A 53 -21.02 11.77 -4.04
C PRO A 53 -20.93 12.87 -2.98
N ARG A 54 -21.32 12.58 -1.72
CA ARG A 54 -21.18 13.50 -0.59
C ARG A 54 -19.76 13.51 0.00
N ASN A 55 -18.94 12.53 -0.34
CA ASN A 55 -17.57 12.38 0.09
C ASN A 55 -16.64 12.67 -1.10
N ASP A 56 -16.51 13.95 -1.44
CA ASP A 56 -15.89 14.41 -2.70
C ASP A 56 -14.48 14.99 -2.53
N ARG A 57 -13.95 15.05 -1.30
CA ARG A 57 -12.67 15.70 -0.98
C ARG A 57 -11.80 14.86 -0.07
N TRP A 58 -11.60 13.59 -0.43
CA TRP A 58 -10.70 12.70 0.28
C TRP A 58 -9.32 12.60 -0.37
N LEU A 59 -8.31 12.36 0.46
CA LEU A 59 -6.97 11.99 0.05
C LEU A 59 -6.66 10.62 0.66
N LEU A 60 -6.42 9.62 -0.19
CA LEU A 60 -6.12 8.26 0.23
C LEU A 60 -4.65 7.95 -0.01
N VAL A 61 -3.91 7.70 1.08
CA VAL A 61 -2.48 7.38 1.02
C VAL A 61 -2.29 5.90 1.29
N TYR A 62 -1.83 5.14 0.29
CA TYR A 62 -1.35 3.77 0.46
C TYR A 62 0.17 3.80 0.64
N ASP A 63 0.64 3.29 1.77
CA ASP A 63 2.04 3.37 2.17
C ASP A 63 2.70 1.98 2.11
N ASN A 64 3.94 1.90 1.63
CA ASN A 64 4.75 0.67 1.54
C ASN A 64 4.24 -0.40 0.54
N TYR A 65 3.74 0.00 -0.64
CA TYR A 65 3.34 -0.96 -1.68
C TYR A 65 4.54 -1.49 -2.48
N ASP A 66 5.36 -2.33 -1.87
CA ASP A 66 6.65 -2.76 -2.44
C ASP A 66 6.59 -4.06 -3.28
N ASN A 67 5.56 -4.89 -3.08
CA ASN A 67 5.44 -6.21 -3.70
C ASN A 67 4.21 -6.27 -4.62
N PRO A 68 4.25 -5.69 -5.84
CA PRO A 68 3.12 -5.78 -6.76
C PRO A 68 2.99 -7.18 -7.37
N LYS A 69 1.75 -7.70 -7.49
CA LYS A 69 1.49 -8.82 -8.42
C LYS A 69 1.70 -8.31 -9.84
N LEU A 70 2.79 -8.73 -10.48
CA LEU A 70 2.97 -8.55 -11.91
C LEU A 70 1.90 -9.38 -12.62
N ASN A 71 0.96 -8.72 -13.28
CA ASN A 71 0.06 -9.36 -14.21
C ASN A 71 0.91 -9.94 -15.36
N SER A 72 1.03 -11.27 -15.39
CA SER A 72 1.60 -12.06 -16.49
C SER A 72 0.69 -12.01 -17.74
N ALA A 73 0.25 -10.83 -18.15
CA ALA A 73 -0.56 -10.63 -19.35
C ALA A 73 0.27 -10.56 -20.65
N ASN A 74 1.59 -10.79 -20.56
CA ASN A 74 2.53 -10.71 -21.69
C ASN A 74 3.24 -12.04 -22.04
N GLN A 75 2.73 -13.19 -21.61
CA GLN A 75 3.07 -14.47 -22.25
C GLN A 75 1.90 -14.91 -23.14
N ARG A 76 1.84 -14.35 -24.35
CA ARG A 76 1.15 -14.98 -25.48
C ARG A 76 2.21 -15.60 -26.36
N ASP A 77 1.89 -16.80 -26.86
CA ASP A 77 2.65 -17.67 -27.75
C ASP A 77 3.85 -18.31 -27.04
N GLU A 78 3.94 -19.64 -26.86
CA GLU A 78 3.83 -20.66 -27.89
C GLU A 78 3.83 -22.04 -27.20
N SER A 79 2.78 -22.85 -27.40
CA SER A 79 2.83 -24.33 -27.53
C SER A 79 1.46 -24.96 -27.29
N THR A 80 0.79 -25.24 -28.41
CA THR A 80 -0.34 -26.16 -28.52
C THR A 80 0.14 -27.62 -28.43
N LYS A 81 -0.46 -28.46 -27.57
CA LYS A 81 -1.10 -29.77 -27.92
C LYS A 81 -1.23 -30.76 -26.74
N GLY A 82 -2.48 -31.20 -26.53
CA GLY A 82 -2.91 -32.56 -26.11
C GLY A 82 -2.59 -33.01 -24.66
N THR A 83 -3.24 -33.95 -24.00
CA THR A 83 -4.43 -34.79 -24.19
C THR A 83 -4.63 -35.52 -22.85
N THR A 84 -5.89 -35.72 -22.45
CA THR A 84 -6.46 -36.65 -21.45
C THR A 84 -5.57 -37.47 -20.48
N GLY A 85 -5.95 -37.45 -19.19
CA GLY A 85 -6.16 -38.67 -18.42
C GLY A 85 -5.23 -38.97 -17.24
N SER A 86 -5.88 -39.27 -16.11
CA SER A 86 -5.47 -40.19 -15.05
C SER A 86 -4.83 -39.65 -13.76
N LYS A 87 -5.47 -40.05 -12.66
CA LYS A 87 -5.10 -39.97 -11.25
C LYS A 87 -3.86 -40.84 -11.00
N VAL A 88 -2.83 -40.30 -10.35
CA VAL A 88 -1.82 -41.08 -9.61
C VAL A 88 -1.45 -40.31 -8.35
N GLU A 89 -1.72 -40.93 -7.20
CA GLU A 89 -1.17 -40.57 -5.90
C GLU A 89 0.26 -41.12 -5.83
N GLY A 90 1.21 -40.27 -5.41
CA GLY A 90 2.61 -40.62 -5.24
C GLY A 90 3.35 -39.46 -4.58
N ASP A 91 3.81 -39.72 -3.36
CA ASP A 91 4.57 -38.87 -2.44
C ASP A 91 5.82 -38.21 -3.09
N THR A 92 6.18 -36.98 -2.67
CA THR A 92 7.54 -36.39 -2.60
C THR A 92 7.48 -34.85 -2.71
N SER A 93 7.68 -34.20 -1.56
CA SER A 93 8.44 -32.95 -1.39
C SER A 93 8.26 -31.84 -2.43
N GLN A 94 7.32 -30.93 -2.18
CA GLN A 94 7.55 -29.53 -2.55
C GLN A 94 7.25 -28.69 -1.33
N ALA A 95 8.30 -28.17 -0.70
CA ALA A 95 8.15 -27.09 0.26
C ALA A 95 7.41 -25.97 -0.45
N ASP A 96 6.18 -25.68 -0.01
CA ASP A 96 5.58 -24.37 -0.21
C ASP A 96 6.46 -23.37 0.56
N ILE A 97 7.54 -22.95 -0.08
CA ILE A 97 8.13 -21.65 0.21
C ILE A 97 6.94 -20.68 0.15
N PRO A 98 6.67 -19.86 1.19
CA PRO A 98 5.54 -18.93 1.14
C PRO A 98 5.78 -17.97 -0.02
N THR A 99 5.23 -18.31 -1.18
CA THR A 99 5.67 -17.82 -2.47
C THR A 99 4.93 -16.53 -2.73
N SER A 100 5.59 -15.44 -2.32
CA SER A 100 5.28 -14.06 -2.63
C SER A 100 4.08 -13.45 -1.89
N LYS A 101 4.39 -12.52 -0.96
CA LYS A 101 3.48 -11.49 -0.45
C LYS A 101 2.90 -10.58 -1.55
N ALA A 102 3.28 -10.79 -2.81
CA ALA A 102 2.79 -9.95 -3.88
C ALA A 102 1.27 -9.96 -3.91
N TYR A 103 0.65 -8.80 -4.12
CA TYR A 103 -0.79 -8.67 -4.35
C TYR A 103 -1.10 -7.50 -5.28
N ASP A 104 -2.28 -7.50 -5.89
CA ASP A 104 -2.76 -6.36 -6.68
C ASP A 104 -3.54 -5.44 -5.73
N ILE A 105 -3.12 -4.17 -5.66
CA ILE A 105 -3.73 -3.15 -4.81
C ILE A 105 -4.95 -2.51 -5.47
N ARG A 106 -5.08 -2.58 -6.80
CA ARG A 106 -6.15 -1.90 -7.55
C ARG A 106 -7.57 -2.25 -7.10
N PRO A 107 -7.90 -3.49 -6.69
CA PRO A 107 -9.23 -3.82 -6.15
C PRO A 107 -9.63 -3.01 -4.91
N PHE A 108 -8.66 -2.40 -4.22
CA PHE A 108 -8.89 -1.56 -3.04
C PHE A 108 -9.11 -0.08 -3.38
N PHE A 109 -8.92 0.36 -4.62
CA PHE A 109 -9.12 1.75 -5.01
C PHE A 109 -10.60 2.09 -5.10
N PRO A 110 -11.04 3.27 -4.63
CA PRO A 110 -12.38 3.79 -4.92
C PRO A 110 -12.65 3.79 -6.43
N ASP A 111 -13.90 3.55 -6.80
CA ASP A 111 -14.33 3.53 -8.20
C ASP A 111 -14.65 4.96 -8.70
N CYS A 112 -14.80 5.93 -7.80
CA CYS A 112 -15.01 7.35 -8.13
C CYS A 112 -13.70 8.16 -8.31
N TYR A 113 -13.78 9.23 -9.11
CA TYR A 113 -12.66 10.14 -9.41
C TYR A 113 -12.69 11.45 -8.63
N GLN A 114 -13.41 11.50 -7.50
CA GLN A 114 -13.66 12.75 -6.78
C GLN A 114 -12.50 13.13 -5.85
N GLY A 115 -11.75 12.15 -5.35
CA GLY A 115 -10.57 12.37 -4.52
C GLY A 115 -9.24 12.13 -5.23
N ALA A 116 -8.18 12.05 -4.43
CA ALA A 116 -6.83 11.75 -4.90
C ALA A 116 -6.24 10.53 -4.16
N ILE A 117 -5.46 9.74 -4.88
CA ILE A 117 -4.74 8.59 -4.33
C ILE A 117 -3.23 8.86 -4.44
N ILE A 118 -2.51 8.66 -3.34
CA ILE A 118 -1.05 8.61 -3.31
C ILE A 118 -0.64 7.19 -2.95
N VAL A 119 0.30 6.62 -3.71
CA VAL A 119 0.91 5.33 -3.40
C VAL A 119 2.40 5.55 -3.21
N THR A 120 2.94 5.19 -2.04
CA THR A 120 4.39 5.16 -1.81
C THR A 120 4.90 3.74 -2.05
N THR A 121 6.07 3.65 -2.65
CA THR A 121 6.71 2.37 -2.99
C THR A 121 8.20 2.57 -3.19
N ARG A 122 8.99 1.58 -2.77
CA ARG A 122 10.41 1.45 -3.11
C ARG A 122 10.61 0.71 -4.43
N SER A 123 9.55 0.11 -4.97
CA SER A 123 9.62 -0.67 -6.20
C SER A 123 9.52 0.23 -7.43
N SER A 124 10.58 0.22 -8.25
CA SER A 124 10.61 0.92 -9.53
C SER A 124 9.71 0.31 -10.61
N THR A 125 9.16 -0.89 -10.36
CA THR A 125 8.29 -1.60 -11.32
C THR A 125 6.81 -1.22 -11.19
N VAL A 126 6.42 -0.54 -10.11
CA VAL A 126 5.04 -0.10 -9.88
C VAL A 126 4.70 1.08 -10.79
N LYS A 127 3.73 0.87 -11.70
CA LYS A 127 3.18 1.91 -12.59
C LYS A 127 1.66 1.96 -12.43
N LEU A 128 1.20 2.87 -11.58
CA LEU A 128 -0.23 3.05 -11.25
C LEU A 128 -0.79 4.41 -11.68
N GLY A 129 0.06 5.31 -12.20
CA GLY A 129 -0.32 6.67 -12.60
C GLY A 129 0.92 7.55 -12.81
N LYS A 130 0.79 8.85 -12.50
CA LYS A 130 1.92 9.78 -12.51
C LYS A 130 2.90 9.43 -11.39
N THR A 131 4.11 9.03 -11.77
CA THR A 131 5.18 8.71 -10.83
C THR A 131 6.01 9.95 -10.52
N VAL A 132 6.27 10.18 -9.22
CA VAL A 132 7.28 11.12 -8.75
C VAL A 132 8.41 10.29 -8.17
N GLN A 133 9.60 10.35 -8.77
CA GLN A 133 10.77 9.69 -8.22
C GLN A 133 11.42 10.61 -7.19
N LEU A 134 11.62 10.09 -5.98
CA LEU A 134 12.38 10.80 -4.95
C LEU A 134 13.87 10.61 -5.23
N GLU A 135 14.60 11.72 -5.32
CA GLU A 135 16.05 11.72 -5.45
C GLU A 135 16.71 11.97 -4.09
N LYS A 136 17.99 11.59 -3.98
CA LYS A 136 18.81 12.02 -2.85
C LYS A 136 18.97 13.54 -2.90
N PRO A 137 19.03 14.24 -1.74
CA PRO A 137 19.39 15.65 -1.71
C PRO A 137 20.70 15.87 -2.46
N ARG A 138 20.71 16.78 -3.44
CA ARG A 138 21.89 17.03 -4.28
C ARG A 138 22.89 17.94 -3.58
N ASN A 139 22.39 18.83 -2.72
CA ASN A 139 23.19 19.74 -1.93
C ASN A 139 23.46 19.14 -0.55
N LEU A 140 24.73 19.17 -0.15
CA LEU A 140 25.15 18.73 1.18
C LEU A 140 24.58 19.64 2.27
N ASP A 141 24.48 20.94 2.00
CA ASP A 141 23.96 21.91 2.97
C ASP A 141 22.51 21.59 3.35
N ASP A 142 21.66 21.21 2.39
CA ASP A 142 20.28 20.75 2.66
C ASP A 142 20.26 19.52 3.58
N SER A 143 21.24 18.62 3.42
CA SER A 143 21.37 17.43 4.26
C SER A 143 21.84 17.78 5.67
N LEU A 144 22.77 18.74 5.79
CA LEU A 144 23.24 19.27 7.06
C LEU A 144 22.15 20.04 7.79
N GLU A 145 21.32 20.79 7.07
CA GLU A 145 20.16 21.50 7.63
C GLU A 145 19.14 20.51 8.20
N ILE A 146 18.80 19.46 7.46
CA ILE A 146 17.91 18.39 7.95
C ILE A 146 18.50 17.74 9.21
N LEU A 147 19.81 17.49 9.25
CA LEU A 147 20.50 16.92 10.41
C LEU A 147 20.50 17.87 11.62
N ALA A 148 20.74 19.16 11.41
CA ALA A 148 20.69 20.15 12.47
C ALA A 148 19.29 20.26 13.08
N LEU A 149 18.26 20.29 12.22
CA LEU A 149 16.85 20.33 12.64
C LEU A 149 16.44 19.09 13.45
N THR A 150 16.89 17.90 13.05
CA THR A 150 16.53 16.63 13.72
C THR A 150 17.33 16.36 14.98
N SER A 151 18.54 16.92 15.09
CA SER A 151 19.40 16.80 16.28
C SER A 151 19.09 17.83 17.37
N HIS A 152 18.11 18.71 17.16
CA HIS A 152 17.78 19.85 18.03
C HIS A 152 18.98 20.79 18.31
N GLN A 153 20.02 20.74 17.47
CA GLN A 153 21.14 21.66 17.53
C GLN A 153 20.83 22.90 16.69
N HIS A 154 20.31 23.94 17.35
CA HIS A 154 19.84 25.17 16.70
C HIS A 154 20.93 26.24 16.47
N SER A 155 22.22 25.91 16.52
CA SER A 155 23.30 26.88 16.24
C SER A 155 24.37 26.26 15.35
N LEU A 156 24.28 26.55 14.05
CA LEU A 156 25.39 26.44 13.10
C LEU A 156 25.97 27.83 12.76
N GLU A 157 25.86 28.79 13.69
CA GLU A 157 26.58 30.06 13.59
C GLU A 157 27.96 29.90 14.25
N ASN A 158 28.96 29.65 13.40
CA ASN A 158 30.42 29.70 13.63
C ASN A 158 31.14 28.38 13.31
N GLY A 159 31.43 28.17 12.03
CA GLY A 159 32.76 27.82 11.51
C GLY A 159 33.43 26.49 11.88
N GLU A 160 32.96 25.75 12.89
CA GLU A 160 33.59 24.49 13.28
C GLU A 160 32.50 23.48 13.68
N VAL A 161 32.16 22.60 12.74
CA VAL A 161 31.16 21.55 12.95
C VAL A 161 31.87 20.21 12.96
N VAL A 162 32.07 19.66 14.15
CA VAL A 162 32.34 18.23 14.33
C VAL A 162 31.00 17.56 14.66
N ALA A 163 30.25 17.18 13.63
CA ALA A 163 29.07 16.35 13.80
C ALA A 163 29.49 14.87 13.83
N THR A 164 29.49 14.27 15.03
CA THR A 164 29.79 12.85 15.20
C THR A 164 28.54 12.01 14.95
N ILE A 165 28.52 11.26 13.84
CA ILE A 165 27.44 10.32 13.52
C ILE A 165 27.76 8.97 14.17
N ASN A 166 27.06 8.63 15.26
CA ASN A 166 27.03 7.27 15.77
C ASN A 166 25.87 6.51 15.13
N VAL A 167 26.15 5.70 14.12
CA VAL A 167 25.17 4.75 13.58
C VAL A 167 25.23 3.48 14.45
N LYS A 168 24.11 3.12 15.09
CA LYS A 168 23.95 1.83 15.79
C LYS A 168 23.55 0.73 14.81
#